data_AF-A0A091KWP9-F1
#
_entry.id   AF-A0A091KWP9-F1
#
_cell.length_a   1.000
_cell.length_b   1.000
_cell.length_c   1.000
_cell.angle_alpha   90.00
_cell.angle_beta   90.00
_cell.angle_gamma   90.00
#
_symmetry.space_group_name_H-M   'P 1'
#
loop_
_entity.id
_entity.type
_entity.pdbx_description
1 polymer ?
#
loop_
_entity_poly.entity_id
_entity_poly.type
_entity_poly.pdbx_seq_one_letter_code
_entity_poly.pdbx_strand_id
1 'polypeptide(L)' 'LDCKKSASQDDVRKSYYKLALKWHPDKNPSNKEEAEKKFKAIVEAYEVLSDPQK' A
#
# COMPACT_ATOMS: atom_id res chain seq x y z
N LEU A 1 -2.56 -7.29 -26.44
CA LEU A 1 -2.75 -6.35 -25.32
C LEU A 1 -1.89 -6.87 -24.17
N ASP A 2 -0.66 -6.35 -24.13
CA ASP A 2 0.45 -6.82 -23.30
C ASP A 2 0.12 -6.62 -21.82
N CYS A 3 0.01 -7.74 -21.11
CA CYS A 3 -0.31 -7.76 -19.69
C CYS A 3 0.90 -7.28 -18.88
N LYS A 4 1.02 -5.96 -18.68
CA LYS A 4 1.67 -5.35 -17.51
C LYS A 4 0.93 -5.69 -16.20
N LYS A 5 0.43 -6.92 -16.07
CA LYS A 5 -0.17 -7.46 -14.84
C LYS A 5 0.89 -7.89 -13.84
N SER A 6 2.14 -7.98 -14.29
CA SER A 6 3.31 -8.10 -13.42
C SER A 6 3.93 -6.73 -13.18
N ALA A 7 3.14 -5.76 -12.71
CA ALA A 7 3.74 -4.71 -11.89
C ALA A 7 4.30 -5.43 -10.66
N SER A 8 5.55 -5.88 -10.78
CA SER A 8 6.19 -6.85 -9.91
C SER A 8 5.89 -6.53 -8.46
N GLN A 9 5.58 -7.53 -7.65
CA GLN A 9 5.24 -7.33 -6.23
C GLN A 9 6.29 -6.51 -5.47
N ASP A 10 7.52 -6.47 -5.98
CA ASP A 10 8.58 -5.55 -5.55
C ASP A 10 8.17 -4.07 -5.58
N ASP A 11 7.49 -3.61 -6.64
CA ASP A 11 6.97 -2.25 -6.80
C ASP A 11 5.81 -1.96 -5.84
N VAL A 12 4.92 -2.93 -5.65
CA VAL A 12 3.81 -2.85 -4.69
C VAL A 12 4.37 -2.76 -3.27
N ARG A 13 5.39 -3.56 -2.95
CA ARG A 13 6.07 -3.58 -1.65
C ARG A 13 6.85 -2.29 -1.39
N LYS A 14 7.55 -1.75 -2.40
CA LYS A 14 8.21 -0.43 -2.32
C LYS A 14 7.21 0.70 -2.11
N SER A 15 6.09 0.66 -2.82
CA SER A 15 5.01 1.65 -2.70
C SER A 15 4.34 1.57 -1.33
N TYR A 16 4.07 0.36 -0.85
CA TYR A 16 3.57 0.09 0.51
C TYR A 16 4.49 0.70 1.57
N TYR A 17 5.80 0.44 1.50
CA TYR A 17 6.76 0.99 2.47
C TYR A 17 6.79 2.51 2.48
N LYS A 18 6.82 3.14 1.29
CA LYS A 18 6.80 4.61 1.17
C LYS A 18 5.52 5.20 1.74
N LEU A 19 4.38 4.57 1.48
CA LEU A 19 3.09 5.05 1.94
C LEU A 19 2.86 4.78 3.44
N ALA A 20 3.35 3.66 3.97
CA ALA A 20 3.31 3.33 5.39
C ALA A 20 4.13 4.34 6.22
N LEU A 21 5.31 4.75 5.73
CA LEU A 21 6.10 5.81 6.36
C LEU A 21 5.42 7.18 6.25
N LYS A 22 4.78 7.46 5.11
CA LYS A 22 4.06 8.72 4.86
C LYS A 22 2.82 8.87 5.73
N TRP A 23 2.09 7.78 5.93
CA TRP A 23 0.87 7.72 6.74
C TRP A 23 1.11 7.10 8.13
N HIS A 24 2.35 7.07 8.61
CA HIS A 24 2.60 6.52 9.94
C HIS A 24 1.96 7.44 11.00
N PRO A 25 1.24 6.89 12.00
CA PRO A 25 0.57 7.69 13.03
C PRO A 25 1.55 8.49 13.90
N ASP A 26 2.81 8.05 13.97
CA ASP A 26 3.91 8.74 14.64
C ASP A 26 4.31 10.04 13.92
N LYS A 27 4.30 10.04 12.57
CA LYS A 27 4.56 11.24 11.75
C LYS A 27 3.33 12.09 11.49
N ASN A 28 2.13 11.54 11.73
CA ASN A 28 0.84 12.21 11.53
C ASN A 28 0.05 12.27 12.84
N PRO A 29 0.55 12.96 13.88
CA PRO A 29 -0.14 13.04 15.16
C PRO A 29 -1.51 13.74 15.07
N SER A 30 -1.68 14.71 14.15
CA SER A 30 -2.97 15.40 13.92
C SER A 30 -3.90 14.72 12.92
N ASN A 31 -3.37 13.88 12.02
CA ASN A 31 -4.15 13.28 10.92
C ASN A 31 -4.25 11.75 11.06
N LYS A 32 -4.30 11.24 12.30
CA LYS A 32 -4.37 9.79 12.58
C LYS A 32 -5.53 9.11 11.86
N GLU A 33 -6.69 9.75 11.81
CA GLU A 33 -7.89 9.17 11.20
C GLU A 33 -7.76 9.02 9.67
N GLU A 34 -7.18 10.03 9.01
CA GLU A 34 -6.92 10.01 7.57
C GLU A 34 -5.77 9.05 7.23
N ALA A 35 -4.75 9.03 8.07
CA ALA A 35 -3.64 8.10 8.00
C ALA A 35 -4.08 6.66 8.12
N GLU A 36 -4.98 6.34 9.06
CA GLU A 36 -5.53 5.01 9.24
C GLU A 36 -6.37 4.59 8.01
N LYS A 37 -7.24 5.47 7.51
CA LYS A 37 -8.03 5.21 6.28
C LYS A 37 -7.13 4.90 5.08
N LYS A 38 -6.10 5.70 4.87
CA LYS A 38 -5.15 5.51 3.77
C LYS A 38 -4.35 4.23 3.98
N PHE A 39 -3.83 4.00 5.19
CA PHE A 39 -3.09 2.79 5.53
C PHE A 39 -3.91 1.52 5.27
N LYS A 40 -5.19 1.52 5.65
CA LYS A 40 -6.12 0.39 5.42
C LYS A 40 -6.32 0.12 3.93
N ALA A 41 -6.54 1.16 3.12
CA ALA A 41 -6.67 1.02 1.66
C ALA A 41 -5.37 0.53 1.00
N ILE A 42 -4.21 0.93 1.53
CA ILE A 42 -2.90 0.49 1.04
C ILE A 42 -2.66 -0.99 1.37
N VAL A 43 -3.04 -1.44 2.58
CA VAL A 43 -2.97 -2.85 2.99
C VAL A 43 -3.88 -3.70 2.12
N GLU A 44 -5.13 -3.29 1.89
CA GLU A 44 -6.09 -4.01 1.06
C GLU A 44 -5.59 -4.13 -0.40
N ALA A 45 -5.10 -3.02 -0.98
CA ALA A 45 -4.51 -3.05 -2.31
C ALA A 45 -3.24 -3.92 -2.37
N TYR A 46 -2.41 -3.89 -1.33
CA TYR A 46 -1.24 -4.76 -1.22
C TYR A 46 -1.65 -6.23 -1.13
N GLU A 47 -2.65 -6.59 -0.33
CA GLU A 47 -3.12 -7.97 -0.17
C GLU A 47 -3.66 -8.52 -1.50
N VAL A 48 -4.48 -7.75 -2.21
CA VAL A 48 -5.03 -8.13 -3.53
C VAL A 48 -3.95 -8.25 -4.61
N LEU A 49 -2.93 -7.39 -4.59
CA LEU A 49 -1.84 -7.42 -5.58
C LEU A 49 -0.70 -8.38 -5.19
N SER A 50 -0.57 -8.66 -3.89
CA SER A 50 0.44 -9.56 -3.32
C SER A 50 -0.04 -11.00 -3.34
N ASP A 51 -1.33 -11.27 -3.48
CA ASP A 51 -1.86 -12.62 -3.64
C ASP A 51 -1.50 -13.16 -5.04
N PRO A 52 -0.58 -14.14 -5.14
CA PRO A 52 -0.19 -14.70 -6.43
C PRO A 52 -1.17 -15.80 -6.89
N GLN A 53 -2.30 -16.00 -6.20
CA GLN A 53 -3.10 -17.22 -6.26
C GLN A 53 -4.56 -17.01 -6.72
N LYS A 54 -4.84 -15.97 -7.51
CA LYS A 54 -6.01 -15.92 -8.40
C LYS A 54 -5.64 -15.86 -9.87
#